data_AF-A0A3D8RH14-F1
#
_entry.id   AF-A0A3D8RH14-F1
#
_cell.length_a   1.000
_cell.length_b   1.000
_cell.length_c   1.000
_cell.angle_alpha   90.00
_cell.angle_beta   90.00
_cell.angle_gamma   90.00
#
_symmetry.space_group_name_H-M   'P 1'
#
loop_
_entity.id
_entity.type
_entity.pdbx_description
1 polymer ?
#
loop_
_entity_poly.entity_id
_entity_poly.type
_entity_poly.pdbx_seq_one_letter_code
_entity_poly.pdbx_strand_id
1 'polypeptide(L)'
;MADHTSNEAARQWAENKRLHGIADPTPEEIAREEMLRGLENWPWDGLPDRLVMLAPYAVNHFHKFLLPSEVQTAPIFKALRIPELRASLLRSVYLYHQAISAFAATSQECLRMVESDVNIWDVANGDSCGCDIKLDSPWLEIHREKMRTEKSASGLPLTFTEKRMGIVPVVGPNLVITPVRSDRGDISYAEQLLNLGKLTLGLSNYAGSLRNVQFHRVQLLTIDLLGLVVPYLNNLENLGIYNCLLLSFRDTIPLLRIVRSPRCKGKRVTLDFFPSFHVGPIPIPGGDNYSGPYGATWDNPEIDTRLAIWKMVPRIIQQARHQGVDFESTYSAFRQWLEWGPCWRVGKTLEMLGDSKASDEEIVAQVAYNVYRGDVERLHVKLRNRPEGSAWYAPIYVYGRKNNNQTIRTTKRYFCSGCRENVLGIFYDYPQVRQATACAQFTTILCLGCKLDWHLLSENDHYKHGKRKLVDAWMGRGLPVRESLLSDIFSKPFLDNGLHWAGRLDNRRALHLARGVDKEKRERQRSLAYLRAGKLGRHELISPTIETKDQDLKDSKWNVWRWERLRAHRRF
;
A
#
# COMPACT_ATOMS: atom_id res chain seq x y z
N MET A 1 45.88 23.49 -9.28
CA MET A 1 45.98 24.56 -8.26
C MET A 1 45.26 24.24 -6.94
N ALA A 2 44.39 23.21 -6.85
CA ALA A 2 43.71 22.85 -5.59
C ALA A 2 44.53 21.98 -4.61
N ASP A 3 45.65 21.38 -5.04
CA ASP A 3 46.48 20.50 -4.19
C ASP A 3 47.52 21.23 -3.32
N HIS A 4 47.87 22.48 -3.65
CA HIS A 4 48.86 23.23 -2.88
C HIS A 4 48.28 23.85 -1.61
N THR A 5 47.02 24.26 -1.61
CA THR A 5 46.34 24.89 -0.47
C THR A 5 46.02 23.90 0.66
N SER A 6 45.78 22.63 0.34
CA SER A 6 45.51 21.57 1.32
C SER A 6 46.74 21.25 2.19
N ASN A 7 47.93 21.21 1.59
CA ASN A 7 49.18 20.91 2.30
C ASN A 7 49.66 22.07 3.18
N GLU A 8 49.35 23.30 2.80
CA GLU A 8 49.75 24.50 3.55
C GLU A 8 48.87 24.71 4.80
N ALA A 9 47.56 24.44 4.69
CA ALA A 9 46.64 24.42 5.82
C ALA A 9 46.98 23.32 6.84
N ALA A 10 47.36 22.13 6.38
CA ALA A 10 47.80 21.04 7.25
C ALA A 10 49.11 21.36 8.00
N ARG A 11 50.05 22.05 7.34
CA ARG A 11 51.30 22.52 7.96
C ARG A 11 51.06 23.62 8.98
N GLN A 12 50.24 24.63 8.65
CA GLN A 12 49.88 25.70 9.58
C GLN A 12 49.11 25.18 10.80
N TRP A 13 48.23 24.19 10.62
CA TRP A 13 47.51 23.55 11.73
C TRP A 13 48.46 22.76 12.64
N ALA A 14 49.40 21.99 12.06
CA ALA A 14 50.41 21.26 12.83
C ALA A 14 51.35 22.20 13.60
N GLU A 15 51.68 23.36 13.04
CA GLU A 15 52.54 24.37 13.68
C GLU A 15 51.81 25.12 14.80
N ASN A 16 50.54 25.49 14.60
CA ASN A 16 49.68 26.06 15.65
C ASN A 16 49.43 25.08 16.80
N LYS A 17 49.23 23.78 16.50
CA LYS A 17 49.10 22.72 17.51
C LYS A 17 50.36 22.61 18.37
N ARG A 18 51.54 22.78 17.76
CA ARG A 18 52.84 22.74 18.42
C ARG A 18 53.10 23.98 19.29
N LEU A 19 52.66 25.16 18.84
CA LEU A 19 52.87 26.44 19.54
C LEU A 19 51.89 26.68 20.70
N HIS A 20 50.67 26.16 20.61
CA HIS A 20 49.60 26.49 21.56
C HIS A 20 49.14 25.32 22.46
N GLY A 21 49.80 24.16 22.39
CA GLY A 21 49.45 23.01 23.24
C GLY A 21 48.01 22.55 23.06
N ILE A 22 47.45 22.72 21.87
CA ILE A 22 46.07 22.36 21.56
C ILE A 22 45.99 20.83 21.57
N ALA A 23 45.23 20.28 22.52
CA ALA A 23 44.97 18.85 22.59
C ALA A 23 44.40 18.35 21.26
N ASP A 24 44.74 17.11 20.89
CA ASP A 24 44.10 16.48 19.74
C ASP A 24 42.58 16.53 19.92
N PRO A 25 41.83 16.99 18.90
CA PRO A 25 40.39 17.02 18.99
C PRO A 25 39.92 15.60 19.27
N THR A 26 39.07 15.49 20.28
CA THR A 26 38.44 14.22 20.64
C THR A 26 37.66 13.68 19.43
N PRO A 27 37.45 12.36 19.33
CA PRO A 27 36.60 11.79 18.27
C PRO A 27 35.22 12.46 18.16
N GLU A 28 34.68 12.94 19.29
CA GLU A 28 33.43 13.70 19.34
C GLU A 28 33.55 15.11 18.74
N GLU A 29 34.67 15.80 18.96
CA GLU A 29 34.93 17.12 18.37
C GLU A 29 35.17 17.02 16.86
N ILE A 30 35.89 15.98 16.41
CA ILE A 30 36.09 15.69 14.98
C ILE A 30 34.74 15.41 14.32
N ALA A 31 33.92 14.52 14.90
CA ALA A 31 32.59 14.20 14.38
C ALA A 31 31.68 15.44 14.34
N ARG A 32 31.77 16.32 15.36
CA ARG A 32 31.03 17.58 15.42
C ARG A 32 31.49 18.57 14.35
N GLU A 33 32.78 18.69 14.10
CA GLU A 33 33.32 19.57 13.05
C GLU A 33 32.94 19.07 11.65
N GLU A 34 33.02 17.76 11.41
CA GLU A 34 32.55 17.13 10.17
C GLU A 34 31.04 17.35 9.97
N MET A 35 30.24 17.20 11.02
CA MET A 35 28.80 17.50 11.02
C MET A 35 28.53 18.95 10.62
N LEU A 36 29.21 19.92 11.25
CA LEU A 36 29.04 21.35 10.95
C LEU A 36 29.46 21.70 9.53
N ARG A 37 30.55 21.11 9.02
CA ARG A 37 31.01 21.27 7.64
C ARG A 37 30.03 20.67 6.63
N GLY A 38 29.36 19.57 6.98
CA GLY A 38 28.31 18.95 6.17
C GLY A 38 27.01 19.76 6.11
N LEU A 39 26.77 20.64 7.10
CA LEU A 39 25.58 21.49 7.21
C LEU A 39 25.81 22.92 6.70
N GLU A 40 26.97 23.20 6.11
CA GLU A 40 27.28 24.50 5.54
C GLU A 40 26.23 24.86 4.45
N ASN A 41 25.62 26.04 4.59
CA ASN A 41 24.51 26.53 3.76
C ASN A 41 23.20 25.74 3.87
N TRP A 42 22.91 25.10 5.01
CA TRP A 42 21.57 24.56 5.29
C TRP A 42 20.58 25.71 5.62
N PRO A 43 19.36 25.74 5.02
CA PRO A 43 18.84 24.85 3.99
C PRO A 43 19.44 25.14 2.61
N TRP A 44 19.75 24.09 1.84
CA TRP A 44 20.46 24.24 0.57
C TRP A 44 19.56 24.73 -0.57
N ASP A 45 20.03 25.75 -1.29
CA ASP A 45 19.38 26.26 -2.50
C ASP A 45 19.41 25.25 -3.65
N GLY A 46 18.32 25.16 -4.44
CA GLY A 46 18.26 24.35 -5.66
C GLY A 46 17.84 22.87 -5.47
N LEU A 47 17.32 22.49 -4.29
CA LEU A 47 16.67 21.20 -4.12
C LEU A 47 15.43 21.11 -5.02
N PRO A 48 15.22 20.00 -5.77
CA PRO A 48 14.03 19.87 -6.61
C PRO A 48 12.76 19.86 -5.75
N ASP A 49 11.79 20.69 -6.12
CA ASP A 49 10.53 20.89 -5.38
C ASP A 49 9.70 19.61 -5.19
N ARG A 50 9.95 18.58 -6.02
CA ARG A 50 9.25 17.29 -5.96
C ARG A 50 10.16 16.15 -6.38
N LEU A 51 10.33 15.19 -5.48
CA LEU A 51 10.93 13.90 -5.76
C LEU A 51 9.79 12.89 -5.96
N VAL A 52 9.47 12.59 -7.22
CA VAL A 52 8.44 11.61 -7.58
C VAL A 52 9.12 10.41 -8.21
N MET A 53 9.06 9.26 -7.55
CA MET A 53 8.76 7.96 -8.16
C MET A 53 8.60 6.90 -7.07
N LEU A 54 7.49 6.15 -7.14
CA LEU A 54 7.23 4.97 -6.32
C LEU A 54 7.85 3.75 -7.00
N ALA A 55 9.08 3.43 -6.62
CA ALA A 55 9.70 2.15 -6.93
C ALA A 55 9.76 1.30 -5.64
N PRO A 56 9.25 0.05 -5.65
CA PRO A 56 9.42 -0.81 -4.47
C PRO A 56 10.90 -0.96 -4.14
N TYR A 57 11.24 -1.04 -2.84
CA TYR A 57 12.61 -1.25 -2.34
C TYR A 57 13.36 -2.39 -3.07
N ALA A 58 12.63 -3.42 -3.50
CA ALA A 58 13.16 -4.59 -4.19
C ALA A 58 13.65 -4.35 -5.63
N VAL A 59 13.43 -3.18 -6.23
CA VAL A 59 13.81 -2.98 -7.65
C VAL A 59 15.33 -3.01 -7.84
N ASN A 60 16.13 -2.80 -6.79
CA ASN A 60 17.58 -2.67 -6.90
C ASN A 60 18.41 -3.75 -6.17
N HIS A 61 17.83 -4.53 -5.26
CA HIS A 61 18.59 -5.42 -4.36
C HIS A 61 19.27 -6.62 -5.05
N PHE A 62 18.90 -6.97 -6.30
CA PHE A 62 19.39 -8.19 -6.97
C PHE A 62 19.71 -8.03 -8.48
N HIS A 63 20.44 -6.97 -8.86
CA HIS A 63 21.25 -6.92 -10.10
C HIS A 63 20.59 -6.69 -11.48
N LYS A 64 19.43 -6.03 -11.64
CA LYS A 64 18.86 -5.78 -13.00
C LYS A 64 18.55 -4.33 -13.39
N PHE A 65 18.86 -3.34 -12.57
CA PHE A 65 18.85 -1.93 -12.99
C PHE A 65 20.09 -1.22 -12.45
N LEU A 66 21.00 -0.86 -13.35
CA LEU A 66 22.11 0.02 -13.05
C LEU A 66 21.56 1.46 -13.03
N LEU A 67 21.02 1.90 -11.89
CA LEU A 67 21.01 3.35 -11.63
C LEU A 67 22.46 3.85 -11.82
N PRO A 68 22.72 5.04 -12.38
CA PRO A 68 24.08 5.53 -12.53
C PRO A 68 24.82 5.45 -11.18
N SER A 69 26.01 4.87 -11.19
CA SER A 69 26.94 4.88 -10.04
C SER A 69 27.67 6.24 -10.01
N GLU A 70 26.92 7.33 -10.10
CA GLU A 70 27.43 8.68 -9.91
C GLU A 70 27.50 8.95 -8.41
N VAL A 71 28.69 9.31 -7.92
CA VAL A 71 28.89 9.74 -6.53
C VAL A 71 28.11 11.03 -6.33
N GLN A 72 27.13 11.03 -5.42
CA GLN A 72 26.34 12.22 -5.18
C GLN A 72 27.19 13.26 -4.44
N THR A 73 27.38 14.42 -5.07
CA THR A 73 28.21 15.51 -4.54
C THR A 73 27.41 16.56 -3.78
N ALA A 74 26.08 16.48 -3.84
CA ALA A 74 25.19 17.40 -3.15
C ALA A 74 25.46 17.37 -1.63
N PRO A 75 25.43 18.53 -0.94
CA PRO A 75 25.75 18.62 0.49
C PRO A 75 24.95 17.65 1.38
N ILE A 76 23.67 17.42 1.07
CA ILE A 76 22.83 16.45 1.80
C ILE A 76 23.43 15.04 1.81
N PHE A 77 24.05 14.61 0.71
CA PHE A 77 24.67 13.29 0.64
C PHE A 77 25.98 13.22 1.41
N LYS A 78 26.73 14.32 1.49
CA LYS A 78 27.91 14.42 2.38
C LYS A 78 27.47 14.30 3.84
N ALA A 79 26.41 14.99 4.24
CA ALA A 79 25.83 14.88 5.57
C ALA A 79 25.34 13.45 5.88
N LEU A 80 24.68 12.78 4.93
CA LEU A 80 24.21 11.39 5.07
C LEU A 80 25.33 10.33 5.06
N ARG A 81 26.58 10.70 4.78
CA ARG A 81 27.73 9.80 4.99
C ARG A 81 28.13 9.72 6.46
N ILE A 82 27.79 10.73 7.27
CA ILE A 82 28.03 10.74 8.71
C ILE A 82 26.99 9.82 9.38
N PRO A 83 27.40 8.73 10.04
CA PRO A 83 26.48 7.69 10.55
C PRO A 83 25.37 8.23 11.46
N GLU A 84 25.67 9.18 12.33
CA GLU A 84 24.75 9.75 13.31
C GLU A 84 23.66 10.60 12.63
N LEU A 85 24.08 11.45 11.68
CA LEU A 85 23.15 12.23 10.86
C LEU A 85 22.32 11.34 9.96
N ARG A 86 22.93 10.32 9.35
CA ARG A 86 22.22 9.33 8.55
C ARG A 86 21.16 8.63 9.38
N ALA A 87 21.52 8.11 10.54
CA ALA A 87 20.59 7.42 11.42
C ALA A 87 19.45 8.34 11.86
N SER A 88 19.74 9.60 12.19
CA SER A 88 18.73 10.58 12.59
C SER A 88 17.78 10.94 11.44
N LEU A 89 18.32 11.28 10.27
CA LEU A 89 17.54 11.65 9.09
C LEU A 89 16.74 10.46 8.57
N LEU A 90 17.38 9.31 8.35
CA LEU A 90 16.69 8.11 7.86
C LEU A 90 15.63 7.65 8.85
N ARG A 91 15.79 7.81 10.17
CA ARG A 91 14.71 7.55 11.14
C ARG A 91 13.44 8.34 10.83
N SER A 92 13.56 9.61 10.45
CA SER A 92 12.42 10.42 10.01
C SER A 92 11.87 9.98 8.66
N VAL A 93 12.74 9.59 7.72
CA VAL A 93 12.30 9.06 6.41
C VAL A 93 11.60 7.70 6.57
N TYR A 94 12.00 6.87 7.55
CA TYR A 94 11.38 5.58 7.86
C TYR A 94 9.95 5.68 8.38
N LEU A 95 9.53 6.86 8.88
CA LEU A 95 8.14 7.10 9.30
C LEU A 95 7.16 6.99 8.12
N TYR A 96 7.62 7.34 6.92
CA TYR A 96 6.80 7.34 5.71
C TYR A 96 7.48 6.52 4.63
N HIS A 97 6.94 5.34 4.34
CA HIS A 97 7.52 4.43 3.35
C HIS A 97 7.79 5.08 1.99
N GLN A 98 6.92 5.99 1.60
CA GLN A 98 7.06 6.68 0.33
C GLN A 98 8.28 7.58 0.26
N ALA A 99 8.56 8.32 1.34
CA ALA A 99 9.72 9.19 1.40
C ALA A 99 10.99 8.38 1.19
N ILE A 100 11.05 7.19 1.77
CA ILE A 100 12.22 6.32 1.70
C ILE A 100 12.29 5.51 0.40
N SER A 101 11.17 5.08 -0.15
CA SER A 101 11.10 4.51 -1.49
C SER A 101 11.58 5.53 -2.53
N ALA A 102 11.08 6.77 -2.47
CA ALA A 102 11.51 7.86 -3.34
C ALA A 102 13.00 8.17 -3.15
N PHE A 103 13.47 8.26 -1.90
CA PHE A 103 14.87 8.47 -1.58
C PHE A 103 15.76 7.36 -2.16
N ALA A 104 15.45 6.09 -1.89
CA ALA A 104 16.19 4.93 -2.41
C ALA A 104 16.17 4.86 -3.96
N ALA A 105 15.13 5.38 -4.60
CA ALA A 105 15.02 5.41 -6.06
C ALA A 105 15.87 6.51 -6.72
N THR A 106 16.39 7.49 -5.97
CA THR A 106 17.19 8.59 -6.56
C THR A 106 18.53 8.13 -7.12
N SER A 107 19.22 7.22 -6.43
CA SER A 107 20.60 6.83 -6.75
C SER A 107 20.97 5.49 -6.10
N GLN A 108 22.03 4.84 -6.61
CA GLN A 108 22.59 3.66 -5.94
C GLN A 108 23.12 3.97 -4.55
N GLU A 109 23.68 5.18 -4.33
CA GLU A 109 24.22 5.58 -3.04
C GLU A 109 23.10 5.68 -1.97
N CYS A 110 21.97 6.32 -2.30
CA CYS A 110 20.79 6.34 -1.43
C CYS A 110 20.29 4.94 -1.09
N LEU A 111 20.20 4.07 -2.09
CA LEU A 111 19.79 2.70 -1.84
C LEU A 111 20.74 2.00 -0.85
N ARG A 112 22.05 2.09 -1.06
CA ARG A 112 23.04 1.48 -0.15
C ARG A 112 22.94 2.05 1.27
N MET A 113 22.68 3.35 1.41
CA MET A 113 22.43 4.00 2.70
C MET A 113 21.16 3.47 3.39
N VAL A 114 20.12 3.17 2.61
CA VAL A 114 18.90 2.55 3.13
C VAL A 114 19.13 1.08 3.50
N GLU A 115 19.82 0.32 2.65
CA GLU A 115 20.17 -1.09 2.86
C GLU A 115 21.10 -1.30 4.06
N SER A 116 21.91 -0.31 4.46
CA SER A 116 22.71 -0.42 5.68
C SER A 116 21.87 -0.44 6.95
N ASP A 117 20.68 0.17 6.88
CA ASP A 117 19.83 0.46 8.04
C ASP A 117 18.52 -0.35 8.01
N VAL A 118 18.25 -1.11 6.94
CA VAL A 118 17.05 -1.94 6.72
C VAL A 118 17.42 -3.37 6.38
N ASN A 119 16.73 -4.30 7.04
CA ASN A 119 16.75 -5.69 6.62
C ASN A 119 15.66 -5.89 5.57
N ILE A 120 16.02 -6.54 4.47
CA ILE A 120 15.06 -6.88 3.42
C ILE A 120 14.86 -8.39 3.46
N TRP A 121 13.62 -8.82 3.68
CA TRP A 121 13.23 -10.22 3.58
C TRP A 121 12.49 -10.45 2.27
N ASP A 122 12.92 -11.47 1.54
CA ASP A 122 12.32 -11.88 0.30
C ASP A 122 11.31 -13.00 0.51
N VAL A 123 10.03 -12.61 0.53
CA VAL A 123 8.93 -13.57 0.69
C VAL A 123 8.71 -14.45 -0.56
N ALA A 124 9.22 -14.06 -1.74
CA ALA A 124 9.05 -14.86 -2.95
C ALA A 124 9.95 -16.10 -2.92
N ASN A 125 11.22 -15.95 -2.52
CA ASN A 125 12.14 -17.09 -2.37
C ASN A 125 12.14 -17.67 -0.95
N GLY A 126 11.35 -17.09 -0.02
CA GLY A 126 11.33 -17.53 1.38
C GLY A 126 12.65 -17.26 2.09
N ASP A 127 13.36 -16.23 1.68
CA ASP A 127 14.63 -15.80 2.27
C ASP A 127 14.36 -14.73 3.33
N SER A 128 14.37 -15.18 4.59
CA SER A 128 14.34 -14.34 5.78
C SER A 128 15.74 -14.19 6.39
N CYS A 129 16.81 -14.39 5.61
CA CYS A 129 18.20 -14.40 6.08
C CYS A 129 18.44 -15.39 7.24
N GLY A 130 17.78 -16.56 7.20
CA GLY A 130 17.85 -17.60 8.22
C GLY A 130 17.11 -17.26 9.52
N CYS A 131 16.32 -16.19 9.56
CA CYS A 131 15.58 -15.78 10.77
C CYS A 131 14.39 -16.71 11.09
N ASP A 132 13.98 -17.53 10.13
CA ASP A 132 12.96 -18.58 10.30
C ASP A 132 13.46 -19.79 11.11
N ILE A 133 14.78 -19.95 11.27
CA ILE A 133 15.39 -21.01 12.08
C ILE A 133 15.46 -20.55 13.54
N LYS A 134 14.90 -21.35 14.46
CA LYS A 134 15.04 -21.05 15.90
C LYS A 134 16.50 -21.15 16.34
N LEU A 135 16.94 -20.22 17.19
CA LEU A 135 18.32 -20.12 17.68
C LEU A 135 18.78 -21.36 18.46
N ASP A 136 17.85 -22.09 19.09
CA ASP A 136 18.08 -23.31 19.85
C ASP A 136 17.88 -24.59 19.03
N SER A 137 17.65 -24.46 17.72
CA SER A 137 17.35 -25.60 16.87
C SER A 137 18.64 -26.35 16.44
N PRO A 138 18.67 -27.70 16.50
CA PRO A 138 19.72 -28.50 15.86
C PRO A 138 19.88 -28.19 14.36
N TRP A 139 18.82 -27.70 13.72
CA TRP A 139 18.82 -27.26 12.33
C TRP A 139 19.75 -26.07 12.07
N LEU A 140 20.05 -25.24 13.08
CA LEU A 140 20.98 -24.13 12.94
C LEU A 140 22.40 -24.63 12.65
N GLU A 141 22.81 -25.73 13.27
CA GLU A 141 24.13 -26.34 13.08
C GLU A 141 24.24 -26.99 11.69
N ILE A 142 23.18 -27.67 11.26
CA ILE A 142 23.07 -28.25 9.90
C ILE A 142 23.10 -27.15 8.84
N HIS A 143 22.40 -26.03 9.06
CA HIS A 143 22.38 -24.92 8.13
C HIS A 143 23.76 -24.23 8.03
N ARG A 144 24.45 -24.06 9.16
CA ARG A 144 25.84 -23.58 9.20
C ARG A 144 26.76 -24.50 8.40
N GLU A 145 26.59 -25.82 8.51
CA GLU A 145 27.41 -26.79 7.79
C GLU A 145 27.11 -26.84 6.29
N LYS A 146 25.84 -26.70 5.91
CA LYS A 146 25.42 -26.60 4.50
C LYS A 146 26.00 -25.34 3.83
N MET A 147 25.97 -24.20 4.54
CA MET A 147 26.62 -22.96 4.08
C MET A 147 28.14 -23.14 3.93
N ARG A 148 28.81 -23.84 4.86
CA ARG A 148 30.26 -24.12 4.76
C ARG A 148 30.60 -25.00 3.55
N THR A 149 29.74 -25.96 3.22
CA THR A 149 29.94 -26.88 2.09
C THR A 149 29.62 -26.25 0.74
N GLU A 150 28.53 -25.49 0.62
CA GLU A 150 28.20 -24.71 -0.59
C GLU A 150 29.26 -23.64 -0.89
N LYS A 151 29.87 -23.05 0.15
CA LYS A 151 31.01 -22.10 0.08
C LYS A 151 32.27 -22.70 -0.55
N SER A 152 32.58 -23.97 -0.27
CA SER A 152 33.74 -24.64 -0.87
C SER A 152 33.54 -24.95 -2.36
N ALA A 153 32.28 -25.01 -2.83
CA ALA A 153 31.97 -25.35 -4.20
C ALA A 153 31.89 -24.15 -5.15
N SER A 154 31.54 -22.95 -4.66
CA SER A 154 31.24 -21.80 -5.53
C SER A 154 32.42 -20.85 -5.81
N GLY A 155 33.45 -20.82 -4.94
CA GLY A 155 34.64 -19.97 -5.12
C GLY A 155 34.39 -18.45 -5.17
N LEU A 156 33.15 -18.00 -4.97
CA LEU A 156 32.77 -16.60 -5.04
C LEU A 156 33.01 -15.89 -3.69
N PRO A 157 33.45 -14.61 -3.70
CA PRO A 157 33.56 -13.82 -2.47
C PRO A 157 32.17 -13.58 -1.86
N LEU A 158 32.09 -13.67 -0.53
CA LEU A 158 30.87 -13.45 0.23
C LEU A 158 30.22 -12.11 -0.14
N THR A 159 28.94 -12.15 -0.50
CA THR A 159 28.06 -10.98 -0.52
C THR A 159 28.02 -10.35 0.89
N PHE A 160 27.64 -9.06 0.97
CA PHE A 160 27.55 -8.34 2.23
C PHE A 160 26.65 -9.07 3.26
N THR A 161 25.60 -9.74 2.79
CA THR A 161 24.67 -10.56 3.56
C THR A 161 25.34 -11.82 4.13
N GLU A 162 26.16 -12.51 3.34
CA GLU A 162 26.86 -13.74 3.75
C GLU A 162 28.00 -13.48 4.75
N LYS A 163 28.61 -12.29 4.75
CA LYS A 163 29.55 -11.86 5.81
C LYS A 163 28.88 -11.69 7.18
N ARG A 164 27.58 -11.33 7.22
CA ARG A 164 26.81 -11.20 8.47
C ARG A 164 26.32 -12.54 9.02
N MET A 165 26.05 -13.54 8.17
CA MET A 165 25.42 -14.82 8.55
C MET A 165 26.32 -15.81 9.32
N GLY A 166 27.64 -15.57 9.42
CA GLY A 166 28.52 -16.32 10.33
C GLY A 166 28.31 -15.98 11.82
N ILE A 167 27.58 -14.91 12.08
CA ILE A 167 27.18 -14.41 13.39
C ILE A 167 25.65 -14.50 13.42
N VAL A 168 25.08 -14.86 14.56
CA VAL A 168 23.62 -14.84 14.85
C VAL A 168 22.87 -13.84 13.95
N PRO A 169 21.77 -14.20 13.26
CA PRO A 169 21.10 -13.27 12.35
C PRO A 169 20.74 -12.00 13.14
N VAL A 170 21.45 -10.90 12.85
CA VAL A 170 21.19 -9.61 13.49
C VAL A 170 20.10 -8.93 12.68
N VAL A 171 18.85 -9.22 13.02
CA VAL A 171 17.73 -8.45 12.50
C VAL A 171 17.74 -7.10 13.20
N GLY A 172 18.14 -6.08 12.45
CA GLY A 172 18.00 -4.69 12.85
C GLY A 172 16.53 -4.30 13.07
N PRO A 173 16.27 -3.16 13.72
CA PRO A 173 14.92 -2.74 14.10
C PRO A 173 14.00 -2.45 12.92
N ASN A 174 14.54 -2.22 11.72
CA ASN A 174 13.82 -1.93 10.50
C ASN A 174 13.81 -3.15 9.57
N LEU A 175 12.62 -3.55 9.14
CA LEU A 175 12.38 -4.70 8.29
C LEU A 175 11.42 -4.34 7.16
N VAL A 176 11.84 -4.60 5.93
CA VAL A 176 11.02 -4.52 4.73
C VAL A 176 10.84 -5.93 4.18
N ILE A 177 9.59 -6.36 4.05
CA ILE A 177 9.21 -7.66 3.51
C ILE A 177 8.62 -7.43 2.13
N THR A 178 9.23 -7.99 1.11
CA THR A 178 8.84 -7.74 -0.28
C THR A 178 9.15 -8.97 -1.12
N PRO A 179 8.33 -9.32 -2.12
CA PRO A 179 8.73 -10.33 -3.10
C PRO A 179 9.85 -9.75 -3.97
N VAL A 180 10.96 -10.46 -4.05
CA VAL A 180 12.02 -10.21 -5.03
C VAL A 180 11.79 -11.15 -6.20
N ARG A 181 12.11 -10.68 -7.40
CA ARG A 181 11.96 -11.49 -8.60
C ARG A 181 12.87 -12.71 -8.54
N SER A 182 12.29 -13.88 -8.75
CA SER A 182 13.03 -15.10 -9.03
C SER A 182 13.27 -15.23 -10.53
N ASP A 183 14.47 -15.63 -10.93
CA ASP A 183 14.75 -15.98 -12.33
C ASP A 183 14.09 -17.32 -12.74
N ARG A 184 13.51 -18.05 -11.77
CA ARG A 184 12.87 -19.35 -11.95
C ARG A 184 11.41 -19.29 -12.42
N GLY A 185 10.85 -18.08 -12.62
CA GLY A 185 9.46 -17.87 -13.03
C GLY A 185 8.48 -17.85 -11.86
N ASP A 186 7.19 -18.09 -12.14
CA ASP A 186 6.14 -18.05 -11.12
C ASP A 186 6.29 -19.17 -10.11
N ILE A 187 6.29 -18.81 -8.83
CA ILE A 187 6.17 -19.76 -7.72
C ILE A 187 4.74 -20.27 -7.56
N SER A 188 4.61 -21.55 -7.21
CA SER A 188 3.31 -22.20 -6.93
C SER A 188 2.63 -21.58 -5.71
N TYR A 189 1.31 -21.73 -5.58
CA TYR A 189 0.63 -21.26 -4.36
C TYR A 189 1.05 -22.05 -3.12
N ALA A 190 1.45 -23.32 -3.29
CA ALA A 190 1.99 -24.13 -2.21
C ALA A 190 3.31 -23.55 -1.69
N GLU A 191 4.20 -23.17 -2.61
CA GLU A 191 5.47 -22.52 -2.27
C GLU A 191 5.26 -21.13 -1.68
N GLN A 192 4.34 -20.32 -2.21
CA GLN A 192 3.96 -19.03 -1.62
C GLN A 192 3.48 -19.19 -0.17
N LEU A 193 2.69 -20.22 0.12
CA LEU A 193 2.22 -20.51 1.48
C LEU A 193 3.37 -20.91 2.40
N LEU A 194 4.26 -21.79 1.94
CA LEU A 194 5.44 -22.20 2.71
C LEU A 194 6.34 -21.01 3.02
N ASN A 195 6.57 -20.12 2.04
CA ASN A 195 7.40 -18.93 2.23
C ASN A 195 6.73 -17.91 3.15
N LEU A 196 5.40 -17.76 3.06
CA LEU A 196 4.63 -16.99 4.05
C LEU A 196 4.78 -17.58 5.46
N GLY A 197 4.82 -18.90 5.59
CA GLY A 197 5.08 -19.59 6.85
C GLY A 197 6.48 -19.29 7.41
N LYS A 198 7.53 -19.40 6.59
CA LYS A 198 8.90 -19.03 7.00
C LYS A 198 8.96 -17.57 7.46
N LEU A 199 8.29 -16.68 6.73
CA LEU A 199 8.18 -15.28 7.09
C LEU A 199 7.57 -15.09 8.49
N THR A 200 6.46 -15.77 8.78
CA THR A 200 5.77 -15.65 10.07
C THR A 200 6.59 -16.26 11.22
N LEU A 201 7.37 -17.34 10.97
CA LEU A 201 8.37 -17.83 11.93
C LEU A 201 9.45 -16.79 12.21
N GLY A 202 10.00 -16.18 11.16
CA GLY A 202 11.01 -15.13 11.30
C GLY A 202 10.51 -13.95 12.13
N LEU A 203 9.30 -13.48 11.85
CA LEU A 203 8.67 -12.41 12.62
C LEU A 203 8.45 -12.80 14.09
N SER A 204 8.11 -14.06 14.36
CA SER A 204 7.93 -14.58 15.72
C SER A 204 9.25 -14.66 16.48
N ASN A 205 10.30 -15.23 15.86
CA ASN A 205 11.63 -15.39 16.46
C ASN A 205 12.26 -14.04 16.84
N TYR A 206 12.01 -13.00 16.04
CA TYR A 206 12.59 -11.67 16.21
C TYR A 206 11.59 -10.61 16.69
N ALA A 207 10.44 -11.02 17.22
CA ALA A 207 9.35 -10.12 17.59
C ALA A 207 9.75 -9.03 18.61
N GLY A 208 10.76 -9.32 19.44
CA GLY A 208 11.33 -8.37 20.41
C GLY A 208 12.31 -7.37 19.80
N SER A 209 12.85 -7.60 18.60
CA SER A 209 13.85 -6.71 17.99
C SER A 209 13.22 -5.73 16.99
N LEU A 210 12.08 -6.11 16.41
CA LEU A 210 11.42 -5.38 15.34
C LEU A 210 10.67 -4.15 15.86
N ARG A 211 10.99 -2.98 15.31
CA ARG A 211 10.31 -1.71 15.58
C ARG A 211 9.55 -1.18 14.37
N ASN A 212 10.10 -1.38 13.18
CA ASN A 212 9.52 -0.90 11.94
C ASN A 212 9.37 -2.07 10.98
N VAL A 213 8.13 -2.45 10.65
CA VAL A 213 7.86 -3.57 9.74
C VAL A 213 7.02 -3.06 8.58
N GLN A 214 7.51 -3.26 7.36
CA GLN A 214 6.83 -2.85 6.13
C GLN A 214 6.54 -4.05 5.24
N PHE A 215 5.28 -4.31 4.95
CA PHE A 215 4.85 -5.35 4.02
C PHE A 215 4.58 -4.75 2.63
N HIS A 216 5.28 -5.25 1.62
CA HIS A 216 5.18 -4.82 0.24
C HIS A 216 4.69 -5.96 -0.63
N ARG A 217 3.51 -5.79 -1.25
CA ARG A 217 3.01 -6.71 -2.29
C ARG A 217 3.04 -8.18 -1.88
N VAL A 218 2.86 -8.47 -0.59
CA VAL A 218 2.84 -9.84 -0.06
C VAL A 218 1.51 -10.48 -0.48
N GLN A 219 1.58 -11.45 -1.39
CA GLN A 219 0.42 -11.96 -2.13
C GLN A 219 -0.63 -12.66 -1.27
N LEU A 220 -0.20 -13.32 -0.20
CA LEU A 220 -1.05 -14.11 0.69
C LEU A 220 -1.22 -13.44 2.08
N LEU A 221 -0.81 -12.18 2.24
CA LEU A 221 -0.98 -11.47 3.50
C LEU A 221 -2.46 -11.08 3.68
N THR A 222 -3.10 -11.58 4.74
CA THR A 222 -4.50 -11.29 5.08
C THR A 222 -4.62 -10.49 6.36
N ILE A 223 -5.81 -9.91 6.57
CA ILE A 223 -6.12 -9.17 7.80
C ILE A 223 -6.08 -10.06 9.04
N ASP A 224 -6.53 -11.31 8.91
CA ASP A 224 -6.56 -12.28 10.01
C ASP A 224 -5.14 -12.69 10.41
N LEU A 225 -4.24 -12.87 9.43
CA LEU A 225 -2.83 -13.14 9.71
C LEU A 225 -2.15 -11.97 10.42
N LEU A 226 -2.42 -10.74 9.98
CA LEU A 226 -1.93 -9.55 10.69
C LEU A 226 -2.48 -9.45 12.11
N GLY A 227 -3.73 -9.85 12.32
CA GLY A 227 -4.35 -9.92 13.65
C GLY A 227 -3.67 -10.91 14.59
N LEU A 228 -2.92 -11.88 14.05
CA LEU A 228 -2.09 -12.81 14.81
C LEU A 228 -0.68 -12.26 15.04
N VAL A 229 -0.04 -11.79 13.96
CA VAL A 229 1.37 -11.43 13.95
C VAL A 229 1.64 -10.10 14.65
N VAL A 230 0.87 -9.05 14.32
CA VAL A 230 1.14 -7.69 14.81
C VAL A 230 1.14 -7.60 16.33
N PRO A 231 0.16 -8.19 17.05
CA PRO A 231 0.18 -8.16 18.51
C PRO A 231 1.37 -8.88 19.15
N TYR A 232 2.02 -9.79 18.43
CA TYR A 232 3.19 -10.53 18.91
C TYR A 232 4.48 -9.69 18.83
N LEU A 233 4.52 -8.69 17.94
CA LEU A 233 5.65 -7.78 17.74
C LEU A 233 5.72 -6.72 18.85
N ASN A 234 6.22 -7.14 20.02
CA ASN A 234 6.20 -6.37 21.28
C ASN A 234 6.85 -4.98 21.22
N ASN A 235 7.76 -4.75 20.26
CA ASN A 235 8.48 -3.50 20.10
C ASN A 235 8.11 -2.73 18.83
N LEU A 236 7.05 -3.15 18.13
CA LEU A 236 6.57 -2.46 16.95
C LEU A 236 6.15 -1.02 17.28
N GLU A 237 6.72 -0.07 16.53
CA GLU A 237 6.45 1.36 16.56
C GLU A 237 5.72 1.77 15.26
N ASN A 238 6.17 1.28 14.11
CA ASN A 238 5.57 1.61 12.81
C ASN A 238 5.25 0.34 11.99
N LEU A 239 4.01 0.26 11.52
CA LEU A 239 3.52 -0.78 10.63
C LEU A 239 3.19 -0.16 9.26
N GLY A 240 3.94 -0.56 8.24
CA GLY A 240 3.69 -0.20 6.86
C GLY A 240 3.06 -1.34 6.08
N ILE A 241 2.00 -1.09 5.31
CA ILE A 241 1.39 -2.11 4.44
C ILE A 241 1.08 -1.47 3.09
N TYR A 242 1.66 -2.01 2.02
CA TYR A 242 1.61 -1.38 0.71
C TYR A 242 1.27 -2.36 -0.40
N ASN A 243 0.12 -2.11 -1.03
CA ASN A 243 -0.36 -2.83 -2.20
C ASN A 243 -0.30 -4.36 -2.04
N CYS A 244 -0.61 -4.86 -0.84
CA CYS A 244 -0.74 -6.29 -0.58
C CYS A 244 -2.08 -6.77 -1.14
N LEU A 245 -2.06 -7.77 -2.04
CA LEU A 245 -3.19 -8.09 -2.90
C LEU A 245 -4.51 -8.34 -2.15
N LEU A 246 -4.45 -9.02 -1.00
CA LEU A 246 -5.64 -9.40 -0.22
C LEU A 246 -6.06 -8.36 0.82
N LEU A 247 -5.31 -7.26 0.97
CA LEU A 247 -5.60 -6.15 1.87
C LEU A 247 -6.10 -4.94 1.06
N SER A 248 -7.40 -4.80 0.99
CA SER A 248 -8.09 -3.76 0.23
C SER A 248 -8.53 -2.61 1.13
N PHE A 249 -9.14 -1.60 0.52
CA PHE A 249 -9.63 -0.41 1.24
C PHE A 249 -10.60 -0.74 2.39
N ARG A 250 -11.35 -1.84 2.28
CA ARG A 250 -12.24 -2.31 3.34
C ARG A 250 -11.52 -2.66 4.65
N ASP A 251 -10.27 -3.10 4.54
CA ASP A 251 -9.51 -3.68 5.65
C ASP A 251 -8.90 -2.58 6.53
N THR A 252 -9.06 -1.30 6.17
CA THR A 252 -8.55 -0.14 6.92
C THR A 252 -9.03 -0.09 8.38
N ILE A 253 -10.35 -0.24 8.62
CA ILE A 253 -10.90 -0.23 9.99
C ILE A 253 -10.43 -1.43 10.81
N PRO A 254 -10.49 -2.67 10.28
CA PRO A 254 -9.85 -3.82 10.92
C PRO A 254 -8.38 -3.60 11.26
N LEU A 255 -7.57 -3.01 10.36
CA LEU A 255 -6.16 -2.70 10.62
C LEU A 255 -6.01 -1.72 11.78
N LEU A 256 -6.79 -0.62 11.80
CA LEU A 256 -6.83 0.32 12.92
C LEU A 256 -7.21 -0.34 14.25
N ARG A 257 -7.99 -1.43 14.23
CA ARG A 257 -8.29 -2.21 15.45
C ARG A 257 -7.11 -3.08 15.87
N ILE A 258 -6.40 -3.69 14.92
CA ILE A 258 -5.23 -4.54 15.19
C ILE A 258 -4.12 -3.71 15.85
N VAL A 259 -3.76 -2.56 15.26
CA VAL A 259 -2.69 -1.68 15.77
C VAL A 259 -3.04 -1.04 17.12
N ARG A 260 -4.32 -1.01 17.49
CA ARG A 260 -4.80 -0.53 18.79
C ARG A 260 -5.15 -1.66 19.76
N SER A 261 -4.92 -2.91 19.38
CA SER A 261 -5.26 -4.08 20.20
C SER A 261 -4.60 -3.98 21.59
N PRO A 262 -5.30 -4.32 22.69
CA PRO A 262 -4.71 -4.36 24.03
C PRO A 262 -3.47 -5.26 24.12
N ARG A 263 -3.40 -6.28 23.26
CA ARG A 263 -2.25 -7.18 23.14
C ARG A 263 -0.96 -6.46 22.69
N CYS A 264 -1.06 -5.26 22.12
CA CYS A 264 0.09 -4.39 21.85
C CYS A 264 0.61 -3.66 23.11
N LYS A 265 0.26 -4.13 24.32
CA LYS A 265 0.73 -3.61 25.63
C LYS A 265 0.54 -2.10 25.80
N GLY A 266 -0.55 -1.56 25.25
CA GLY A 266 -0.88 -0.13 25.34
C GLY A 266 -0.03 0.81 24.48
N LYS A 267 0.98 0.29 23.76
CA LYS A 267 1.82 1.09 22.84
C LYS A 267 0.98 1.57 21.65
N ARG A 268 1.28 2.79 21.18
CA ARG A 268 0.70 3.33 19.95
C ARG A 268 1.58 2.88 18.78
N VAL A 269 1.05 2.00 17.94
CA VAL A 269 1.67 1.63 16.67
C VAL A 269 1.14 2.58 15.59
N THR A 270 2.03 3.31 14.94
CA THR A 270 1.69 4.12 13.76
C THR A 270 1.41 3.20 12.59
N LEU A 271 0.33 3.46 11.86
CA LEU A 271 -0.04 2.69 10.66
C LEU A 271 0.13 3.57 9.42
N ASP A 272 0.93 3.11 8.45
CA ASP A 272 0.99 3.70 7.12
C ASP A 272 0.47 2.66 6.11
N PHE A 273 -0.72 2.89 5.56
CA PHE A 273 -1.46 1.90 4.78
C PHE A 273 -1.79 2.42 3.38
N PHE A 274 -1.25 1.75 2.37
CA PHE A 274 -1.63 1.88 0.98
C PHE A 274 -2.42 0.63 0.56
N PRO A 275 -3.77 0.70 0.50
CA PRO A 275 -4.58 -0.44 0.11
C PRO A 275 -4.20 -1.00 -1.26
N SER A 276 -4.54 -2.28 -1.48
CA SER A 276 -4.48 -2.91 -2.80
C SER A 276 -5.09 -1.99 -3.85
N PHE A 277 -4.35 -1.79 -4.94
CA PHE A 277 -4.63 -0.79 -5.95
C PHE A 277 -4.51 -1.38 -7.34
N HIS A 278 -5.52 -1.11 -8.17
CA HIS A 278 -5.63 -1.68 -9.50
C HIS A 278 -5.32 -0.62 -10.57
N VAL A 279 -4.35 -0.94 -11.44
CA VAL A 279 -3.94 -0.11 -12.57
C VAL A 279 -4.75 -0.45 -13.82
N GLY A 280 -5.68 0.45 -14.16
CA GLY A 280 -6.48 0.42 -15.37
C GLY A 280 -5.79 1.04 -16.61
N PRO A 281 -6.53 1.21 -17.72
CA PRO A 281 -6.04 1.83 -18.96
C PRO A 281 -5.70 3.33 -18.80
N ILE A 282 -4.89 3.88 -19.72
CA ILE A 282 -4.55 5.31 -19.75
C ILE A 282 -5.73 6.09 -20.34
N PRO A 283 -6.07 7.29 -19.83
CA PRO A 283 -7.09 8.14 -20.43
C PRO A 283 -6.85 8.49 -21.90
N ILE A 284 -7.95 8.68 -22.64
CA ILE A 284 -7.96 9.37 -23.92
C ILE A 284 -8.02 10.88 -23.62
N PRO A 285 -7.07 11.70 -24.10
CA PRO A 285 -7.11 13.16 -23.92
C PRO A 285 -8.40 13.75 -24.53
N GLY A 286 -9.15 14.54 -23.75
CA GLY A 286 -10.35 15.26 -24.22
C GLY A 286 -11.71 14.63 -23.86
N GLY A 287 -11.76 13.52 -23.12
CA GLY A 287 -13.01 12.97 -22.60
C GLY A 287 -13.47 13.67 -21.31
N ASP A 288 -14.61 14.36 -21.35
CA ASP A 288 -15.16 15.14 -20.21
C ASP A 288 -15.63 14.30 -19.00
N ASN A 289 -15.57 12.97 -19.11
CA ASN A 289 -16.00 12.02 -18.08
C ASN A 289 -14.85 11.10 -17.63
N TYR A 290 -13.86 11.69 -16.97
CA TYR A 290 -12.76 10.93 -16.37
C TYR A 290 -13.13 10.41 -14.97
N SER A 291 -13.05 9.10 -14.73
CA SER A 291 -13.14 8.49 -13.39
C SER A 291 -11.78 8.02 -12.86
N GLY A 292 -10.68 8.48 -13.47
CA GLY A 292 -9.33 8.04 -13.13
C GLY A 292 -8.89 6.76 -13.85
N PRO A 293 -7.58 6.48 -13.94
CA PRO A 293 -7.01 5.24 -14.50
C PRO A 293 -7.11 4.05 -13.54
N TYR A 294 -7.77 4.17 -12.39
CA TYR A 294 -7.47 3.35 -11.23
C TYR A 294 -8.70 3.08 -10.36
N GLY A 295 -8.76 1.91 -9.72
CA GLY A 295 -9.91 1.48 -8.92
C GLY A 295 -9.53 0.76 -7.63
N ALA A 296 -10.43 0.82 -6.65
CA ALA A 296 -10.39 0.01 -5.43
C ALA A 296 -10.61 -1.49 -5.69
N THR A 297 -11.09 -1.83 -6.88
CA THR A 297 -11.39 -3.19 -7.35
C THR A 297 -11.01 -3.32 -8.82
N TRP A 298 -10.61 -4.52 -9.24
CA TRP A 298 -10.40 -4.82 -10.65
C TRP A 298 -11.71 -5.02 -11.40
N ASP A 299 -12.72 -5.62 -10.76
CA ASP A 299 -13.99 -5.94 -11.41
C ASP A 299 -14.93 -4.72 -11.44
N ASN A 300 -16.07 -4.84 -12.13
CA ASN A 300 -17.09 -3.82 -12.09
C ASN A 300 -18.14 -4.14 -11.00
N PRO A 301 -18.19 -3.37 -9.90
CA PRO A 301 -19.13 -3.64 -8.81
C PRO A 301 -20.55 -3.15 -9.10
N GLU A 302 -20.84 -2.64 -10.31
CA GLU A 302 -22.12 -2.05 -10.72
C GLU A 302 -22.57 -0.85 -9.85
N ILE A 303 -21.64 -0.21 -9.12
CA ILE A 303 -21.89 0.95 -8.24
C ILE A 303 -20.95 2.12 -8.56
N ASP A 304 -21.24 3.34 -8.09
CA ASP A 304 -20.26 4.44 -8.12
C ASP A 304 -19.23 4.24 -7.00
N THR A 305 -18.07 3.71 -7.35
CA THR A 305 -16.99 3.37 -6.41
C THR A 305 -16.45 4.61 -5.68
N ARG A 306 -16.53 5.80 -6.28
CA ARG A 306 -16.05 7.05 -5.67
C ARG A 306 -16.92 7.44 -4.50
N LEU A 307 -18.23 7.43 -4.72
CA LEU A 307 -19.21 7.72 -3.68
C LEU A 307 -19.18 6.62 -2.60
N ALA A 308 -18.96 5.37 -2.99
CA ALA A 308 -18.75 4.28 -2.03
C ALA A 308 -17.51 4.50 -1.14
N ILE A 309 -16.38 4.90 -1.73
CA ILE A 309 -15.15 5.25 -0.99
C ILE A 309 -15.44 6.43 -0.06
N TRP A 310 -15.98 7.55 -0.59
CA TRP A 310 -16.30 8.73 0.22
C TRP A 310 -17.30 8.46 1.32
N LYS A 311 -18.19 7.46 1.17
CA LYS A 311 -19.08 7.04 2.26
C LYS A 311 -18.32 6.40 3.44
N MET A 312 -17.23 5.69 3.17
CA MET A 312 -16.45 4.97 4.18
C MET A 312 -15.36 5.85 4.81
N VAL A 313 -14.78 6.79 4.05
CA VAL A 313 -13.67 7.65 4.48
C VAL A 313 -13.92 8.38 5.80
N PRO A 314 -15.06 9.06 6.06
CA PRO A 314 -15.28 9.79 7.32
C PRO A 314 -15.06 8.93 8.56
N ARG A 315 -15.57 7.69 8.54
CA ARG A 315 -15.42 6.74 9.65
C ARG A 315 -13.98 6.29 9.82
N ILE A 316 -13.27 6.07 8.71
CA ILE A 316 -11.84 5.71 8.73
C ILE A 316 -11.03 6.85 9.34
N ILE A 317 -11.21 8.08 8.85
CA ILE A 317 -10.45 9.24 9.28
C ILE A 317 -10.75 9.57 10.74
N GLN A 318 -12.01 9.56 11.16
CA GLN A 318 -12.37 9.77 12.56
C GLN A 318 -11.67 8.74 13.48
N GLN A 319 -11.69 7.46 13.09
CA GLN A 319 -11.03 6.42 13.86
C GLN A 319 -9.50 6.59 13.87
N ALA A 320 -8.89 6.98 12.74
CA ALA A 320 -7.46 7.25 12.64
C ALA A 320 -7.05 8.43 13.54
N ARG A 321 -7.78 9.55 13.49
CA ARG A 321 -7.60 10.72 14.37
C ARG A 321 -7.64 10.33 15.85
N HIS A 322 -8.64 9.55 16.26
CA HIS A 322 -8.78 9.09 17.64
C HIS A 322 -7.59 8.22 18.10
N GLN A 323 -6.91 7.57 17.17
CA GLN A 323 -5.76 6.71 17.44
C GLN A 323 -4.41 7.42 17.24
N GLY A 324 -4.40 8.66 16.75
CA GLY A 324 -3.18 9.38 16.39
C GLY A 324 -2.48 8.84 15.13
N VAL A 325 -3.23 8.20 14.23
CA VAL A 325 -2.74 7.71 12.94
C VAL A 325 -2.99 8.77 11.88
N ASP A 326 -1.94 9.14 11.14
CA ASP A 326 -2.01 10.14 10.08
C ASP A 326 -2.39 9.51 8.72
N PHE A 327 -3.63 9.73 8.30
CA PHE A 327 -4.17 9.33 7.00
C PHE A 327 -4.55 10.53 6.11
N GLU A 328 -4.27 11.76 6.56
CA GLU A 328 -4.77 12.97 5.92
C GLU A 328 -3.66 13.80 5.27
N SER A 329 -2.46 13.77 5.86
CA SER A 329 -1.31 14.47 5.31
C SER A 329 -0.99 13.97 3.90
N THR A 330 -0.54 14.89 3.05
CA THR A 330 -0.26 14.64 1.62
C THR A 330 0.79 13.56 1.38
N TYR A 331 1.67 13.31 2.34
CA TYR A 331 2.68 12.25 2.29
C TYR A 331 2.20 10.88 2.81
N SER A 332 1.06 10.82 3.52
CA SER A 332 0.57 9.54 4.05
C SER A 332 0.11 8.62 2.92
N ALA A 333 0.37 7.33 3.02
CA ALA A 333 0.10 6.43 1.91
C ALA A 333 -1.42 6.27 1.66
N PHE A 334 -2.25 6.37 2.71
CA PHE A 334 -3.70 6.35 2.58
C PHE A 334 -4.23 7.57 1.82
N ARG A 335 -3.72 8.77 2.15
CA ARG A 335 -4.08 10.00 1.44
C ARG A 335 -3.74 9.90 -0.03
N GLN A 336 -2.55 9.43 -0.33
CA GLN A 336 -2.13 9.27 -1.71
C GLN A 336 -2.93 8.23 -2.46
N TRP A 337 -3.29 7.13 -1.81
CA TRP A 337 -4.21 6.15 -2.40
C TRP A 337 -5.54 6.80 -2.81
N LEU A 338 -6.07 7.74 -2.01
CA LEU A 338 -7.27 8.50 -2.40
C LEU A 338 -7.01 9.43 -3.60
N GLU A 339 -5.86 10.10 -3.64
CA GLU A 339 -5.49 10.99 -4.75
C GLU A 339 -5.22 10.25 -6.06
N TRP A 340 -4.69 9.04 -5.96
CA TRP A 340 -4.44 8.15 -7.09
C TRP A 340 -5.71 7.41 -7.51
N GLY A 341 -6.61 7.19 -6.57
CA GLY A 341 -7.88 6.55 -6.81
C GLY A 341 -8.86 7.41 -7.61
N PRO A 342 -10.14 7.01 -7.66
CA PRO A 342 -11.13 7.70 -8.48
C PRO A 342 -11.68 8.97 -7.78
N CYS A 343 -11.14 9.36 -6.62
CA CYS A 343 -11.60 10.47 -5.80
C CYS A 343 -11.04 11.81 -6.29
N TRP A 344 -11.85 12.88 -6.20
CA TRP A 344 -11.49 14.22 -6.68
C TRP A 344 -11.33 15.19 -5.52
N ARG A 345 -10.42 16.16 -5.68
CA ARG A 345 -10.20 17.27 -4.73
C ARG A 345 -10.04 16.77 -3.28
N VAL A 346 -9.26 15.70 -3.09
CA VAL A 346 -9.19 14.94 -1.84
C VAL A 346 -8.97 15.85 -0.62
N GLY A 347 -8.11 16.87 -0.72
CA GLY A 347 -7.82 17.88 0.32
C GLY A 347 -9.09 18.53 0.84
N LYS A 348 -9.69 19.34 -0.02
CA LYS A 348 -10.93 20.05 0.24
C LYS A 348 -12.07 19.11 0.65
N THR A 349 -12.15 17.91 0.07
CA THR A 349 -13.21 16.95 0.43
C THR A 349 -13.02 16.39 1.84
N LEU A 350 -11.79 16.08 2.26
CA LEU A 350 -11.51 15.64 3.63
C LEU A 350 -11.78 16.76 4.65
N GLU A 351 -11.34 17.99 4.36
CA GLU A 351 -11.62 19.16 5.18
C GLU A 351 -13.13 19.33 5.39
N MET A 352 -13.90 19.29 4.31
CA MET A 352 -15.36 19.44 4.37
C MET A 352 -16.06 18.28 5.09
N LEU A 353 -15.62 17.04 4.88
CA LEU A 353 -16.18 15.87 5.60
C LEU A 353 -15.84 15.89 7.09
N GLY A 354 -14.76 16.59 7.48
CA GLY A 354 -14.35 16.79 8.86
C GLY A 354 -14.95 18.02 9.54
N ASP A 355 -15.55 18.94 8.78
CA ASP A 355 -16.15 20.17 9.29
C ASP A 355 -17.58 19.91 9.78
N SER A 356 -17.82 20.12 11.08
CA SER A 356 -19.14 19.96 11.67
C SER A 356 -20.15 21.03 11.24
N LYS A 357 -19.67 22.11 10.60
CA LYS A 357 -20.50 23.19 10.07
C LYS A 357 -20.86 23.01 8.60
N ALA A 358 -20.23 22.07 7.89
CA ALA A 358 -20.54 21.81 6.50
C ALA A 358 -21.99 21.32 6.34
N SER A 359 -22.73 21.96 5.46
CA SER A 359 -24.10 21.57 5.13
C SER A 359 -24.13 20.26 4.33
N ASP A 360 -25.24 19.54 4.43
CA ASP A 360 -25.44 18.32 3.63
C ASP A 360 -25.35 18.61 2.12
N GLU A 361 -25.72 19.82 1.68
CA GLU A 361 -25.60 20.28 0.28
C GLU A 361 -24.14 20.46 -0.15
N GLU A 362 -23.32 21.15 0.65
CA GLU A 362 -21.89 21.31 0.38
C GLU A 362 -21.21 19.94 0.28
N ILE A 363 -21.49 19.04 1.23
CA ILE A 363 -20.95 17.67 1.22
C ILE A 363 -21.32 16.97 -0.08
N VAL A 364 -22.58 17.00 -0.50
CA VAL A 364 -23.04 16.35 -1.74
C VAL A 364 -22.34 16.96 -2.96
N ALA A 365 -22.26 18.29 -3.05
CA ALA A 365 -21.61 18.98 -4.17
C ALA A 365 -20.12 18.61 -4.29
N GLN A 366 -19.46 18.40 -3.15
CA GLN A 366 -18.05 18.10 -3.07
C GLN A 366 -17.73 16.62 -3.31
N VAL A 367 -18.44 15.67 -2.69
CA VAL A 367 -18.18 14.23 -2.91
C VAL A 367 -18.54 13.78 -4.33
N ALA A 368 -19.50 14.47 -4.97
CA ALA A 368 -19.85 14.30 -6.38
C ALA A 368 -19.28 15.43 -7.26
N TYR A 369 -18.03 15.84 -7.00
CA TYR A 369 -17.36 16.95 -7.71
C TYR A 369 -17.38 16.86 -9.24
N ASN A 370 -17.30 15.67 -9.83
CA ASN A 370 -17.37 15.54 -11.30
C ASN A 370 -18.70 16.01 -11.88
N VAL A 371 -19.78 15.95 -11.08
CA VAL A 371 -21.13 16.37 -11.46
C VAL A 371 -21.33 17.83 -11.12
N TYR A 372 -21.08 18.21 -9.87
CA TYR A 372 -21.46 19.51 -9.33
C TYR A 372 -20.29 20.49 -9.25
N ARG A 373 -19.06 20.07 -9.55
CA ARG A 373 -17.84 20.90 -9.48
C ARG A 373 -17.64 21.60 -8.12
N GLY A 374 -18.21 21.03 -7.04
CA GLY A 374 -18.17 21.62 -5.70
C GLY A 374 -19.07 22.85 -5.52
N ASP A 375 -20.00 23.08 -6.46
CA ASP A 375 -20.93 24.21 -6.47
C ASP A 375 -22.34 23.74 -6.07
N VAL A 376 -22.86 24.29 -4.97
CA VAL A 376 -24.19 23.97 -4.43
C VAL A 376 -25.29 24.41 -5.40
N GLU A 377 -25.11 25.51 -6.12
CA GLU A 377 -26.11 25.99 -7.09
C GLU A 377 -26.34 24.98 -8.21
N ARG A 378 -25.33 24.18 -8.55
CA ARG A 378 -25.47 23.10 -9.53
C ARG A 378 -26.28 21.92 -9.04
N LEU A 379 -26.46 21.75 -7.73
CA LEU A 379 -27.45 20.82 -7.20
C LEU A 379 -28.86 21.24 -7.62
N HIS A 380 -29.06 22.56 -7.82
CA HIS A 380 -30.35 23.15 -8.15
C HIS A 380 -30.69 23.19 -9.65
N VAL A 381 -29.75 22.79 -10.50
CA VAL A 381 -29.90 22.81 -11.95
C VAL A 381 -30.23 21.41 -12.49
N LYS A 382 -31.22 21.33 -13.40
CA LYS A 382 -31.57 20.08 -14.10
C LYS A 382 -30.39 19.61 -14.96
N LEU A 383 -29.68 18.57 -14.52
CA LEU A 383 -28.63 17.92 -15.30
C LEU A 383 -29.24 17.21 -16.52
N ARG A 384 -28.94 17.69 -17.73
CA ARG A 384 -29.57 17.23 -18.99
C ARG A 384 -29.17 15.80 -19.40
N ASN A 385 -28.04 15.27 -18.94
CA ASN A 385 -27.40 14.09 -19.54
C ASN A 385 -27.19 12.88 -18.60
N ARG A 386 -27.94 12.76 -17.49
CA ARG A 386 -27.94 11.52 -16.70
C ARG A 386 -29.21 10.71 -16.99
N PRO A 387 -29.11 9.40 -17.33
CA PRO A 387 -30.29 8.54 -17.50
C PRO A 387 -31.07 8.34 -16.19
N GLU A 388 -30.45 8.67 -15.06
CA GLU A 388 -31.10 8.75 -13.75
C GLU A 388 -32.10 9.93 -13.66
N GLY A 389 -32.12 10.80 -14.66
CA GLY A 389 -33.18 11.75 -14.96
C GLY A 389 -33.33 12.87 -13.95
N SER A 390 -34.11 13.87 -14.33
CA SER A 390 -34.54 15.01 -13.53
C SER A 390 -35.29 14.68 -12.23
N ALA A 391 -35.36 13.41 -11.83
CA ALA A 391 -36.08 12.87 -10.68
C ALA A 391 -35.23 12.69 -9.41
N TRP A 392 -33.89 12.79 -9.50
CA TRP A 392 -33.04 13.04 -8.33
C TRP A 392 -33.26 14.44 -7.76
N TYR A 393 -33.51 15.39 -8.66
CA TYR A 393 -33.78 16.79 -8.36
C TYR A 393 -35.27 17.08 -8.20
N ALA A 394 -36.16 16.26 -8.80
CA ALA A 394 -37.56 16.60 -8.91
C ALA A 394 -38.13 16.99 -7.54
N PRO A 395 -38.46 18.28 -7.33
CA PRO A 395 -39.34 18.64 -6.25
C PRO A 395 -40.55 17.70 -6.30
N ILE A 396 -40.88 17.05 -5.18
CA ILE A 396 -42.10 16.24 -5.12
C ILE A 396 -43.26 17.21 -5.35
N TYR A 397 -43.74 17.34 -6.59
CA TYR A 397 -44.98 18.03 -6.89
C TYR A 397 -46.12 17.22 -6.27
N VAL A 398 -46.37 17.45 -4.99
CA VAL A 398 -47.57 16.99 -4.31
C VAL A 398 -48.66 17.99 -4.69
N TYR A 399 -49.54 17.62 -5.62
CA TYR A 399 -50.75 18.37 -5.98
C TYR A 399 -50.53 19.84 -6.38
N GLY A 400 -49.59 20.13 -7.29
CA GLY A 400 -49.54 21.43 -7.98
C GLY A 400 -49.18 22.65 -7.14
N ARG A 401 -48.86 22.51 -5.84
CA ARG A 401 -48.31 23.59 -5.01
C ARG A 401 -46.80 23.49 -4.89
N LYS A 402 -46.09 24.59 -5.19
CA LYS A 402 -44.68 24.76 -4.81
C LYS A 402 -44.62 24.80 -3.28
N ASN A 403 -44.09 23.74 -2.66
CA ASN A 403 -43.69 23.79 -1.26
C ASN A 403 -42.24 24.24 -1.19
N ASN A 404 -41.98 25.38 -0.54
CA ASN A 404 -40.64 25.95 -0.40
C ASN A 404 -39.71 25.12 0.52
N ASN A 405 -40.20 24.01 1.11
CA ASN A 405 -39.44 23.11 1.99
C ASN A 405 -39.13 21.76 1.32
N GLN A 406 -38.64 21.76 0.07
CA GLN A 406 -38.30 20.53 -0.65
C GLN A 406 -36.83 20.15 -0.46
N THR A 407 -36.61 19.14 0.38
CA THR A 407 -35.30 18.49 0.52
C THR A 407 -34.98 17.69 -0.74
N ILE A 408 -33.84 17.97 -1.37
CA ILE A 408 -33.32 17.21 -2.51
C ILE A 408 -33.08 15.77 -2.06
N ARG A 409 -33.43 14.76 -2.88
CA ARG A 409 -33.28 13.34 -2.49
C ARG A 409 -31.83 12.96 -2.17
N THR A 410 -30.85 13.64 -2.77
CA THR A 410 -29.42 13.44 -2.50
C THR A 410 -29.01 13.90 -1.10
N THR A 411 -29.64 14.95 -0.58
CA THR A 411 -29.34 15.55 0.74
C THR A 411 -30.22 14.96 1.84
N LYS A 412 -31.35 14.32 1.49
CA LYS A 412 -32.13 13.54 2.45
C LYS A 412 -31.32 12.36 2.97
N ARG A 413 -31.42 12.10 4.28
CA ARG A 413 -30.80 10.92 4.92
C ARG A 413 -31.75 9.73 4.93
N TYR A 414 -31.19 8.55 4.69
CA TYR A 414 -31.89 7.27 4.72
C TYR A 414 -31.15 6.29 5.63
N PHE A 415 -31.88 5.37 6.25
CA PHE A 415 -31.28 4.35 7.11
C PHE A 415 -30.67 3.22 6.26
N CYS A 416 -29.39 2.91 6.46
CA CYS A 416 -28.73 1.79 5.80
C CYS A 416 -28.89 0.52 6.64
N SER A 417 -29.46 -0.55 6.07
CA SER A 417 -29.61 -1.83 6.78
C SER A 417 -28.27 -2.53 7.06
N GLY A 418 -27.23 -2.23 6.28
CA GLY A 418 -25.89 -2.82 6.41
C GLY A 418 -25.08 -2.21 7.56
N CYS A 419 -24.81 -0.90 7.49
CA CYS A 419 -24.02 -0.21 8.53
C CYS A 419 -24.85 0.34 9.68
N ARG A 420 -26.19 0.31 9.61
CA ARG A 420 -27.13 0.83 10.61
C ARG A 420 -26.96 2.34 10.89
N GLU A 421 -26.55 3.09 9.89
CA GLU A 421 -26.37 4.55 9.96
C GLU A 421 -27.43 5.29 9.13
N ASN A 422 -27.72 6.53 9.50
CA ASN A 422 -28.49 7.48 8.68
C ASN A 422 -27.56 8.21 7.71
N VAL A 423 -27.66 7.87 6.43
CA VAL A 423 -26.70 8.22 5.38
C VAL A 423 -27.36 9.10 4.33
N LEU A 424 -26.63 10.09 3.80
CA LEU A 424 -27.11 10.93 2.70
C LEU A 424 -27.49 10.10 1.47
N GLY A 425 -28.59 10.48 0.82
CA GLY A 425 -29.14 9.82 -0.35
C GLY A 425 -28.18 9.73 -1.53
N ILE A 426 -27.21 10.64 -1.63
CA ILE A 426 -26.12 10.57 -2.61
C ILE A 426 -25.30 9.28 -2.52
N PHE A 427 -25.24 8.66 -1.33
CA PHE A 427 -24.51 7.41 -1.11
C PHE A 427 -25.39 6.16 -1.27
N TYR A 428 -26.46 6.23 -2.07
CA TYR A 428 -27.28 5.09 -2.44
C TYR A 428 -27.49 5.05 -3.95
N ASP A 429 -27.83 3.87 -4.48
CA ASP A 429 -28.30 3.79 -5.86
C ASP A 429 -29.71 4.38 -5.98
N TYR A 430 -29.94 5.15 -7.04
CA TYR A 430 -31.24 5.77 -7.30
C TYR A 430 -32.42 4.80 -7.23
N PRO A 431 -32.37 3.59 -7.84
CA PRO A 431 -33.50 2.67 -7.82
C PRO A 431 -33.88 2.26 -6.40
N GLN A 432 -32.91 2.13 -5.49
CA GLN A 432 -33.17 1.77 -4.09
C GLN A 432 -33.84 2.91 -3.34
N VAL A 433 -33.35 4.14 -3.49
CA VAL A 433 -33.96 5.33 -2.87
C VAL A 433 -35.38 5.53 -3.39
N ARG A 434 -35.58 5.37 -4.70
CA ARG A 434 -36.90 5.47 -5.33
C ARG A 434 -37.86 4.40 -4.80
N GLN A 435 -37.44 3.15 -4.74
CA GLN A 435 -38.25 2.04 -4.22
C GLN A 435 -38.59 2.23 -2.75
N ALA A 436 -37.63 2.60 -1.91
CA ALA A 436 -37.85 2.88 -0.49
C ALA A 436 -38.80 4.05 -0.25
N THR A 437 -38.82 5.04 -1.15
CA THR A 437 -39.74 6.19 -1.07
C THR A 437 -41.13 5.85 -1.63
N ALA A 438 -41.22 4.97 -2.63
CA ALA A 438 -42.48 4.62 -3.30
C ALA A 438 -43.25 3.49 -2.60
N CYS A 439 -42.56 2.57 -1.93
CA CYS A 439 -43.15 1.41 -1.27
C CYS A 439 -42.76 1.40 0.21
N ALA A 440 -43.71 1.70 1.09
CA ALA A 440 -43.51 1.68 2.56
C ALA A 440 -43.09 0.30 3.12
N GLN A 441 -43.22 -0.77 2.33
CA GLN A 441 -42.88 -2.14 2.71
C GLN A 441 -41.42 -2.55 2.40
N PHE A 442 -40.65 -1.76 1.65
CA PHE A 442 -39.24 -2.06 1.36
C PHE A 442 -38.34 -1.49 2.46
N THR A 443 -38.00 -2.31 3.45
CA THR A 443 -37.28 -1.89 4.67
C THR A 443 -35.76 -2.00 4.59
N THR A 444 -35.20 -2.62 3.55
CA THR A 444 -33.76 -2.91 3.49
C THR A 444 -33.08 -2.30 2.27
N ILE A 445 -32.50 -1.11 2.45
CA ILE A 445 -31.57 -0.51 1.48
C ILE A 445 -30.14 -0.50 2.02
N LEU A 446 -29.17 -0.70 1.12
CA LEU A 446 -27.75 -0.70 1.43
C LEU A 446 -27.08 0.50 0.79
N CYS A 447 -26.29 1.26 1.58
CA CYS A 447 -25.49 2.35 1.04
C CYS A 447 -24.36 1.80 0.15
N LEU A 448 -23.85 2.65 -0.74
CA LEU A 448 -22.79 2.32 -1.70
C LEU A 448 -21.51 1.83 -0.99
N GLY A 449 -21.18 2.39 0.18
CA GLY A 449 -20.05 1.93 1.00
C GLY A 449 -20.19 0.47 1.45
N CYS A 450 -21.37 0.08 1.96
CA CYS A 450 -21.65 -1.32 2.29
C CYS A 450 -21.59 -2.22 1.04
N LYS A 451 -22.13 -1.78 -0.09
CA LYS A 451 -22.05 -2.57 -1.33
C LYS A 451 -20.62 -2.80 -1.78
N LEU A 452 -19.77 -1.78 -1.71
CA LEU A 452 -18.34 -1.90 -2.04
C LEU A 452 -17.62 -2.84 -1.08
N ASP A 453 -17.84 -2.75 0.23
CA ASP A 453 -17.25 -3.67 1.21
C ASP A 453 -17.59 -5.13 0.90
N TRP A 454 -18.87 -5.42 0.62
CA TRP A 454 -19.32 -6.76 0.22
C TRP A 454 -18.70 -7.23 -1.10
N HIS A 455 -18.54 -6.31 -2.07
CA HIS A 455 -17.89 -6.63 -3.33
C HIS A 455 -16.41 -6.98 -3.14
N LEU A 456 -15.66 -6.15 -2.41
CA LEU A 456 -14.23 -6.38 -2.14
C LEU A 456 -13.95 -7.67 -1.36
N LEU A 457 -14.88 -8.05 -0.47
CA LEU A 457 -14.82 -9.34 0.24
C LEU A 457 -15.00 -10.54 -0.70
N SER A 458 -15.90 -10.42 -1.68
CA SER A 458 -16.26 -11.48 -2.62
C SER A 458 -15.49 -11.42 -3.95
N GLU A 459 -14.51 -10.53 -4.04
CA GLU A 459 -13.68 -10.33 -5.22
C GLU A 459 -12.92 -11.62 -5.57
N ASN A 460 -12.98 -11.99 -6.86
CA ASN A 460 -12.40 -13.23 -7.35
C ASN A 460 -11.23 -13.01 -8.31
N ASP A 461 -10.93 -11.75 -8.65
CA ASP A 461 -9.79 -11.39 -9.47
C ASP A 461 -8.47 -11.81 -8.81
N HIS A 462 -7.46 -12.12 -9.60
CA HIS A 462 -6.17 -12.64 -9.18
C HIS A 462 -6.29 -13.78 -8.16
N TYR A 463 -7.35 -14.59 -8.33
CA TYR A 463 -7.76 -15.66 -7.43
C TYR A 463 -7.92 -15.24 -5.96
N LYS A 464 -8.18 -13.96 -5.66
CA LYS A 464 -8.26 -13.40 -4.28
C LYS A 464 -9.13 -14.24 -3.36
N HIS A 465 -10.34 -14.62 -3.77
CA HIS A 465 -11.22 -15.50 -2.98
C HIS A 465 -10.58 -16.87 -2.68
N GLY A 466 -9.89 -17.46 -3.66
CA GLY A 466 -9.17 -18.72 -3.49
C GLY A 466 -7.99 -18.59 -2.53
N LYS A 467 -7.22 -17.50 -2.66
CA LYS A 467 -6.10 -17.16 -1.78
C LYS A 467 -6.56 -16.92 -0.33
N ARG A 468 -7.67 -16.19 -0.13
CA ARG A 468 -8.28 -16.01 1.20
C ARG A 468 -8.69 -17.36 1.81
N LYS A 469 -9.37 -18.22 1.05
CA LYS A 469 -9.73 -19.57 1.52
C LYS A 469 -8.52 -20.44 1.87
N LEU A 470 -7.45 -20.35 1.08
CA LEU A 470 -6.19 -21.04 1.35
C LEU A 470 -5.62 -20.59 2.69
N VAL A 471 -5.50 -19.27 2.91
CA VAL A 471 -4.97 -18.73 4.17
C VAL A 471 -5.90 -19.03 5.36
N ASP A 472 -7.22 -18.93 5.17
CA ASP A 472 -8.23 -19.32 6.17
C ASP A 472 -8.09 -20.78 6.58
N ALA A 473 -7.88 -21.67 5.62
CA ALA A 473 -7.69 -23.10 5.85
C ALA A 473 -6.37 -23.38 6.58
N TRP A 474 -5.31 -22.69 6.18
CA TRP A 474 -4.01 -22.76 6.85
C TRP A 474 -4.07 -22.25 8.30
N MET A 475 -4.84 -21.21 8.59
CA MET A 475 -4.98 -20.68 9.97
C MET A 475 -6.00 -21.44 10.83
N GLY A 476 -6.74 -22.41 10.27
CA GLY A 476 -7.77 -23.16 11.00
C GLY A 476 -8.96 -22.30 11.42
N ARG A 477 -9.61 -21.65 10.45
CA ARG A 477 -10.76 -20.74 10.67
C ARG A 477 -11.79 -21.28 11.68
N GLY A 478 -12.14 -20.44 12.66
CA GLY A 478 -13.09 -20.77 13.73
C GLY A 478 -12.43 -21.08 15.08
N LEU A 479 -11.12 -21.28 15.09
CA LEU A 479 -10.37 -21.36 16.33
C LEU A 479 -10.20 -19.96 16.96
N PRO A 480 -10.38 -19.83 18.29
CA PRO A 480 -10.09 -18.58 18.97
C PRO A 480 -8.61 -18.23 18.80
N VAL A 481 -8.33 -16.97 18.47
CA VAL A 481 -6.98 -16.42 18.32
C VAL A 481 -6.27 -16.44 19.67
N ARG A 482 -5.48 -17.50 19.90
CA ARG A 482 -4.63 -17.71 21.10
C ARG A 482 -3.17 -17.47 20.76
N GLU A 483 -2.33 -17.18 21.74
CA GLU A 483 -0.88 -16.98 21.52
C GLU A 483 -0.20 -18.23 20.96
N SER A 484 -0.66 -19.43 21.35
CA SER A 484 -0.16 -20.69 20.79
C SER A 484 -0.49 -20.84 19.29
N LEU A 485 -1.47 -20.11 18.76
CA LEU A 485 -1.90 -20.27 17.38
C LEU A 485 -0.76 -19.97 16.40
N LEU A 486 0.13 -19.03 16.72
CA LEU A 486 1.32 -18.76 15.89
C LEU A 486 2.29 -19.95 15.86
N SER A 487 2.44 -20.72 16.94
CA SER A 487 3.22 -21.98 16.88
C SER A 487 2.42 -23.11 16.22
N ASP A 488 1.09 -23.12 16.40
CA ASP A 488 0.21 -24.19 15.95
C ASP A 488 -0.03 -24.17 14.43
N ILE A 489 -0.01 -22.99 13.78
CA ILE A 489 -0.14 -22.87 12.31
C ILE A 489 1.02 -23.55 11.54
N PHE A 490 2.11 -23.88 12.24
CA PHE A 490 3.23 -24.66 11.70
C PHE A 490 3.14 -26.14 11.99
N SER A 491 2.16 -26.56 12.79
CA SER A 491 1.92 -27.98 13.00
C SER A 491 1.43 -28.62 11.71
N LYS A 492 1.81 -29.89 11.52
CA LYS A 492 1.51 -30.67 10.33
C LYS A 492 0.03 -30.59 9.89
N PRO A 493 -0.98 -30.69 10.79
CA PRO A 493 -2.39 -30.63 10.38
C PRO A 493 -2.80 -29.32 9.71
N PHE A 494 -2.34 -28.18 10.21
CA PHE A 494 -2.65 -26.86 9.64
C PHE A 494 -1.95 -26.67 8.31
N LEU A 495 -0.69 -27.10 8.22
CA LEU A 495 0.10 -27.01 7.00
C LEU A 495 -0.45 -27.92 5.89
N ASP A 496 -0.79 -29.18 6.21
CA ASP A 496 -1.37 -30.14 5.26
C ASP A 496 -2.71 -29.62 4.69
N ASN A 497 -3.54 -29.01 5.53
CA ASN A 497 -4.79 -28.40 5.08
C ASN A 497 -4.54 -27.20 4.15
N GLY A 498 -3.63 -26.29 4.54
CA GLY A 498 -3.25 -25.15 3.70
C GLY A 498 -2.68 -25.59 2.34
N LEU A 499 -1.77 -26.57 2.34
CA LEU A 499 -1.16 -27.13 1.14
C LEU A 499 -2.19 -27.84 0.24
N HIS A 500 -3.18 -28.52 0.81
CA HIS A 500 -4.29 -29.09 0.04
C HIS A 500 -5.04 -28.00 -0.75
N TRP A 501 -5.39 -26.89 -0.09
CA TRP A 501 -6.06 -25.77 -0.78
C TRP A 501 -5.17 -25.07 -1.80
N ALA A 502 -3.87 -24.96 -1.50
CA ALA A 502 -2.88 -24.43 -2.42
C ALA A 502 -2.80 -25.27 -3.72
N GLY A 503 -2.68 -26.59 -3.60
CA GLY A 503 -2.67 -27.50 -4.75
C GLY A 503 -3.96 -27.42 -5.58
N ARG A 504 -5.13 -27.27 -4.95
CA ARG A 504 -6.40 -27.03 -5.67
C ARG A 504 -6.37 -25.73 -6.47
N LEU A 505 -5.76 -24.67 -5.92
CA LEU A 505 -5.66 -23.38 -6.59
C LEU A 505 -4.65 -23.42 -7.75
N ASP A 506 -3.53 -24.12 -7.58
CA ASP A 506 -2.54 -24.36 -8.63
C ASP A 506 -3.16 -25.14 -9.80
N ASN A 507 -3.87 -26.23 -9.50
CA ASN A 507 -4.60 -27.01 -10.52
C ASN A 507 -5.61 -26.14 -11.28
N ARG A 508 -6.35 -25.27 -10.56
CA ARG A 508 -7.29 -24.35 -11.19
C ARG A 508 -6.57 -23.33 -12.10
N ARG A 509 -5.41 -22.84 -11.69
CA ARG A 509 -4.60 -21.92 -12.50
C ARG A 509 -4.07 -22.63 -13.74
N ALA A 510 -3.52 -23.84 -13.61
CA ALA A 510 -3.06 -24.66 -14.72
C ALA A 510 -4.18 -24.90 -15.76
N LEU A 511 -5.40 -25.20 -15.31
CA LEU A 511 -6.56 -25.34 -16.19
C LEU A 511 -6.91 -24.04 -16.95
N HIS A 512 -6.81 -22.88 -16.31
CA HIS A 512 -7.03 -21.61 -17.01
C HIS A 512 -5.89 -21.30 -18.00
N LEU A 513 -4.63 -21.58 -17.63
CA LEU A 513 -3.47 -21.42 -18.50
C LEU A 513 -3.55 -22.31 -19.74
N ALA A 514 -3.98 -23.57 -19.58
CA ALA A 514 -4.21 -24.50 -20.70
C ALA A 514 -5.29 -24.00 -21.68
N ARG A 515 -6.18 -23.12 -21.22
CA ARG A 515 -7.20 -22.43 -22.05
C ARG A 515 -6.70 -21.08 -22.59
N GLY A 516 -5.42 -20.76 -22.45
CA GLY A 516 -4.83 -19.48 -22.86
C GLY A 516 -5.21 -18.29 -21.98
N VAL A 517 -5.77 -18.53 -20.79
CA VAL A 517 -6.23 -17.47 -19.87
C VAL A 517 -5.39 -17.50 -18.60
N ASP A 518 -4.47 -16.57 -18.46
CA ASP A 518 -3.79 -16.34 -17.19
C ASP A 518 -4.57 -15.36 -16.32
N LYS A 519 -5.46 -15.85 -15.45
CA LYS A 519 -6.19 -14.95 -14.53
C LYS A 519 -5.27 -14.30 -13.48
N GLU A 520 -4.13 -14.89 -13.16
CA GLU A 520 -3.22 -14.31 -12.17
C GLU A 520 -2.55 -13.04 -12.73
N LYS A 521 -2.16 -13.04 -14.00
CA LYS A 521 -1.43 -11.90 -14.61
C LYS A 521 -2.26 -11.06 -15.58
N ARG A 522 -3.32 -11.64 -16.13
CA ARG A 522 -4.11 -11.11 -17.26
C ARG A 522 -5.61 -11.13 -16.97
N GLU A 523 -6.01 -11.02 -15.69
CA GLU A 523 -7.43 -10.99 -15.29
C GLU A 523 -8.21 -9.97 -16.15
N ARG A 524 -9.42 -10.37 -16.57
CA ARG A 524 -10.34 -9.56 -17.38
C ARG A 524 -11.39 -8.96 -16.44
N GLN A 525 -11.81 -7.71 -16.69
CA GLN A 525 -13.08 -7.25 -16.10
C GLN A 525 -14.23 -8.10 -16.64
N ARG A 526 -15.25 -8.35 -15.83
CA ARG A 526 -16.48 -8.96 -16.34
C ARG A 526 -17.17 -8.00 -17.29
N SER A 527 -17.65 -8.51 -18.42
CA SER A 527 -18.44 -7.70 -19.35
C SER A 527 -19.72 -7.21 -18.67
N LEU A 528 -20.00 -5.92 -18.81
CA LEU A 528 -21.30 -5.34 -18.49
C LEU A 528 -22.28 -5.64 -19.63
N ALA A 529 -23.46 -6.16 -19.31
CA ALA A 529 -24.53 -6.21 -20.31
C ALA A 529 -24.86 -4.78 -20.80
N TYR A 530 -24.94 -4.59 -22.12
CA TYR A 530 -25.16 -3.29 -22.77
C TYR A 530 -26.38 -2.51 -22.21
N LEU A 531 -27.49 -3.23 -21.98
CA LEU A 531 -28.70 -2.67 -21.35
C LEU A 531 -28.48 -2.19 -19.90
N ARG A 532 -27.49 -2.74 -19.18
CA ARG A 532 -27.11 -2.30 -17.84
C ARG A 532 -26.15 -1.11 -17.86
N ALA A 533 -25.26 -1.03 -18.86
CA ALA A 533 -24.37 0.11 -19.05
C ALA A 533 -25.14 1.42 -19.34
N GLY A 534 -26.20 1.34 -20.15
CA GLY A 534 -27.05 2.49 -20.45
C GLY A 534 -27.90 2.97 -19.28
N LYS A 535 -28.37 2.07 -18.41
CA LYS A 535 -29.13 2.44 -17.18
C LYS A 535 -28.27 3.16 -16.14
N LEU A 536 -26.95 2.99 -16.20
CA LEU A 536 -25.99 3.63 -15.28
C LEU A 536 -25.38 4.92 -15.86
N GLY A 537 -25.72 5.31 -17.10
CA GLY A 537 -25.08 6.46 -17.77
C GLY A 537 -23.61 6.23 -18.13
N ARG A 538 -23.23 4.96 -18.35
CA ARG A 538 -21.83 4.50 -18.42
C ARG A 538 -21.37 4.06 -19.80
N HIS A 539 -21.97 4.56 -20.87
CA HIS A 539 -21.51 4.22 -22.23
C HIS A 539 -20.02 4.55 -22.46
N GLU A 540 -19.42 5.43 -21.65
CA GLU A 540 -18.03 5.91 -21.75
C GLU A 540 -17.11 5.48 -20.58
N LEU A 541 -17.60 4.69 -19.62
CA LEU A 541 -16.89 4.31 -18.38
C LEU A 541 -16.62 2.80 -18.30
N ILE A 542 -16.29 2.19 -19.44
CA ILE A 542 -15.98 0.76 -19.54
C ILE A 542 -14.46 0.62 -19.61
N SER A 543 -13.83 -0.11 -18.68
CA SER A 543 -12.41 -0.44 -18.86
C SER A 543 -12.26 -1.46 -20.00
N PRO A 544 -11.23 -1.34 -20.85
CA PRO A 544 -11.10 -2.11 -22.06
C PRO A 544 -10.96 -3.61 -21.77
N THR A 545 -11.64 -4.41 -22.59
CA THR A 545 -11.53 -5.86 -22.64
C THR A 545 -10.21 -6.29 -23.31
N ILE A 546 -9.86 -7.58 -23.24
CA ILE A 546 -8.67 -8.11 -23.92
C ILE A 546 -8.78 -7.96 -25.45
N GLU A 547 -9.96 -8.08 -26.04
CA GLU A 547 -10.11 -7.87 -27.50
C GLU A 547 -9.78 -6.43 -27.91
N THR A 548 -10.25 -5.44 -27.13
CA THR A 548 -9.84 -4.02 -27.33
C THR A 548 -8.36 -3.78 -27.06
N LYS A 549 -7.78 -4.45 -26.05
CA LYS A 549 -6.33 -4.34 -25.79
C LYS A 549 -5.49 -4.97 -26.89
N ASP A 550 -5.93 -6.08 -27.49
CA ASP A 550 -5.21 -6.80 -28.55
C ASP A 550 -5.35 -6.14 -29.92
N GLN A 551 -6.47 -5.47 -30.20
CA GLN A 551 -6.62 -4.62 -31.39
C GLN A 551 -5.77 -3.35 -31.30
N ASP A 552 -5.69 -2.73 -30.12
CA ASP A 552 -4.88 -1.52 -29.86
C ASP A 552 -3.39 -1.80 -29.62
N LEU A 553 -2.97 -3.06 -29.48
CA LEU A 553 -1.55 -3.46 -29.40
C LEU A 553 -0.73 -3.04 -30.63
N LYS A 554 -1.39 -2.67 -31.73
CA LYS A 554 -0.76 -2.13 -32.95
C LYS A 554 -0.47 -0.63 -32.88
N ASP A 555 -1.06 0.13 -31.94
CA ASP A 555 -0.89 1.58 -31.86
C ASP A 555 0.16 2.01 -30.82
N SER A 556 1.17 2.74 -31.29
CA SER A 556 2.36 3.19 -30.55
C SER A 556 2.09 4.18 -29.40
N LYS A 557 0.84 4.62 -29.22
CA LYS A 557 0.43 5.65 -28.25
C LYS A 557 0.22 5.15 -26.81
N TRP A 558 0.25 3.85 -26.57
CA TRP A 558 0.14 3.22 -25.23
C TRP A 558 1.46 3.18 -24.41
N ASN A 559 2.53 3.83 -24.89
CA ASN A 559 3.91 3.46 -24.54
C ASN A 559 4.53 4.08 -23.27
N VAL A 560 3.97 5.09 -22.61
CA VAL A 560 4.70 5.75 -21.51
C VAL A 560 4.68 4.91 -20.21
N TRP A 561 3.54 4.31 -19.87
CA TRP A 561 3.42 3.36 -18.75
C TRP A 561 3.61 1.90 -19.17
N ARG A 562 3.97 1.64 -20.44
CA ARG A 562 4.38 0.31 -20.88
C ARG A 562 5.58 -0.13 -20.06
N TRP A 563 6.54 0.74 -19.75
CA TRP A 563 7.66 0.37 -18.90
C TRP A 563 7.24 0.01 -17.47
N GLU A 564 6.31 0.72 -16.85
CA GLU A 564 5.84 0.37 -15.50
C GLU A 564 4.91 -0.84 -15.46
N ARG A 565 4.01 -1.03 -16.44
CA ARG A 565 3.18 -2.25 -16.57
C ARG A 565 3.99 -3.47 -17.01
N LEU A 566 5.00 -3.29 -17.87
CA LEU A 566 5.97 -4.34 -18.20
C LEU A 566 6.80 -4.71 -16.96
N ARG A 567 7.22 -3.72 -16.17
CA ARG A 567 7.95 -3.93 -14.91
C ARG A 567 7.05 -4.51 -13.80
N ALA A 568 5.76 -4.20 -13.78
CA ALA A 568 4.83 -4.67 -12.76
C ALA A 568 4.17 -6.01 -13.09
N HIS A 569 4.02 -6.38 -14.38
CA HIS A 569 3.25 -7.58 -14.78
C HIS A 569 3.89 -8.50 -15.82
N ARG A 570 4.91 -8.09 -16.62
CA ARG A 570 5.36 -8.91 -17.78
C ARG A 570 6.48 -9.92 -17.51
N ARG A 571 6.99 -10.05 -16.29
CA ARG A 571 7.86 -11.17 -15.90
C ARG A 571 7.65 -11.52 -14.42
N PHE A 572 6.39 -11.76 -14.07
CA PHE A 572 6.11 -12.82 -13.10
C PHE A 572 6.40 -14.15 -13.78
#